data_AF-A0A949CEE2-F1
#
_entry.id   AF-A0A949CEE2-F1
#
_cell.length_a   1.000
_cell.length_b   1.000
_cell.length_c   1.000
_cell.angle_alpha   90.00
_cell.angle_beta   90.00
_cell.angle_gamma   90.00
#
_symmetry.space_group_name_H-M   'P 1'
#
loop_
_entity.id
_entity.type
_entity.pdbx_description
1 polymer ?
#
loop_
_entity_poly.entity_id
_entity_poly.type
_entity_poly.pdbx_seq_one_letter_code
_entity_poly.pdbx_strand_id
1 'polypeptide(L)'
;RGITALNAVKDQKNIPSATAKSQFEALKFYANASKKFTFIPVTFTTEMDSQISKQTLFGSEQFAVGGYYSVRGFRENYIAADSGYYFRNKISYSPGFKITFEPFYDYGYAKNKYDGSSGRLSGAGIKTTFSHPYFNASATFSQGLSRSHLISSNVKENRLVYFEISASCC
;
A
#
# COMPACT_ATOMS: atom_id res chain seq x y z
N ARG A 1 -16.30 -2.34 11.38
CA ARG A 1 -17.48 -1.63 11.93
C ARG A 1 -16.99 -0.82 13.12
N GLY A 2 -17.33 0.47 13.22
CA GLY A 2 -17.01 1.27 14.40
C GLY A 2 -17.67 0.69 15.66
N ILE A 3 -16.93 0.65 16.78
CA ILE A 3 -17.43 0.10 18.05
C ILE A 3 -18.29 1.12 18.80
N THR A 4 -19.23 0.65 19.60
CA THR A 4 -20.10 1.48 20.46
C THR A 4 -19.87 1.26 21.96
N ALA A 5 -18.81 0.52 22.29
CA ALA A 5 -18.44 0.10 23.65
C ALA A 5 -17.23 0.91 24.15
N LEU A 6 -16.86 0.71 25.42
CA LEU A 6 -15.67 1.32 26.06
C LEU A 6 -15.62 2.85 25.97
N ASN A 7 -16.76 3.52 26.17
CA ASN A 7 -16.89 4.97 26.10
C ASN A 7 -16.53 5.58 24.73
N ALA A 8 -16.61 4.80 23.64
CA ALA A 8 -16.45 5.30 22.28
C ALA A 8 -17.44 6.43 21.97
N VAL A 9 -16.95 7.52 21.38
CA VAL A 9 -17.74 8.70 21.00
C VAL A 9 -18.89 8.25 20.10
N LYS A 10 -20.12 8.56 20.49
CA LYS A 10 -21.32 8.29 19.68
C LYS A 10 -21.57 9.47 18.76
N ASP A 11 -21.91 9.16 17.51
CA ASP A 11 -22.29 10.18 16.54
C ASP A 11 -23.58 10.87 17.00
N GLN A 12 -23.62 12.20 16.92
CA GLN A 12 -24.84 12.97 17.21
C GLN A 12 -25.92 12.67 16.16
N LYS A 13 -27.20 12.80 16.50
CA LYS A 13 -28.28 12.65 15.52
C LYS A 13 -28.19 13.77 14.47
N ASN A 14 -28.37 13.43 13.19
CA ASN A 14 -28.38 14.36 12.04
C ASN A 14 -27.05 15.07 11.71
N ILE A 15 -25.89 14.47 11.99
CA ILE A 15 -24.61 15.00 11.46
C ILE A 15 -24.59 14.95 9.92
N PRO A 16 -24.13 16.04 9.26
CA PRO A 16 -23.99 16.09 7.80
C PRO A 16 -23.13 14.92 7.27
N SER A 17 -23.43 14.43 6.06
CA SER A 17 -22.64 13.37 5.40
C SER A 17 -21.16 13.73 5.21
N ALA A 18 -20.86 15.02 5.24
CA ALA A 18 -19.54 15.62 5.22
C ALA A 18 -18.68 15.36 6.46
N THR A 19 -19.32 15.12 7.60
CA THR A 19 -18.63 15.00 8.89
C THR A 19 -18.14 13.56 9.06
N ALA A 20 -16.91 13.41 9.54
CA ALA A 20 -16.35 12.12 9.89
C ALA A 20 -17.22 11.42 10.96
N LYS A 21 -17.48 10.13 10.77
CA LYS A 21 -18.37 9.34 11.62
C LYS A 21 -17.59 8.32 12.42
N SER A 22 -17.84 8.23 13.72
CA SER A 22 -17.24 7.20 14.59
C SER A 22 -17.96 5.87 14.42
N GLN A 23 -19.25 5.91 14.09
CA GLN A 23 -20.08 4.75 13.82
C GLN A 23 -20.16 4.52 12.32
N PHE A 24 -19.11 3.95 11.75
CA PHE A 24 -19.00 3.67 10.33
C PHE A 24 -19.06 2.17 10.01
N GLU A 25 -19.37 1.89 8.74
CA GLU A 25 -19.24 0.58 8.15
C GLU A 25 -18.24 0.65 7.00
N ALA A 26 -17.32 -0.31 6.97
CA ALA A 26 -16.33 -0.44 5.93
C ALA A 26 -16.22 -1.92 5.56
N LEU A 27 -16.34 -2.21 4.27
CA LEU A 27 -16.04 -3.51 3.70
C LEU A 27 -14.58 -3.51 3.27
N LYS A 28 -13.81 -4.47 3.77
CA LYS A 28 -12.40 -4.65 3.41
C LYS A 28 -12.23 -5.98 2.68
N PHE A 29 -11.43 -5.98 1.62
CA PHE A 29 -11.09 -7.19 0.88
C PHE A 29 -9.60 -7.21 0.59
N TYR A 30 -8.97 -8.34 0.94
CA TYR A 30 -7.57 -8.61 0.72
C TYR A 30 -7.41 -9.92 -0.07
N ALA A 31 -6.54 -9.90 -1.07
CA ALA A 31 -6.18 -11.08 -1.84
C ALA A 31 -4.69 -11.12 -2.15
N ASN A 32 -4.10 -12.31 -2.11
CA ASN A 32 -2.72 -12.55 -2.51
C ASN A 32 -2.67 -13.85 -3.32
N ALA A 33 -2.03 -13.80 -4.48
CA ALA A 33 -1.86 -14.95 -5.35
C ALA A 33 -0.45 -15.00 -5.91
N SER A 34 0.12 -16.20 -5.98
CA SER A 34 1.45 -16.44 -6.52
C SER A 34 1.46 -17.62 -7.49
N LYS A 35 2.12 -17.46 -8.62
CA LYS A 35 2.28 -18.51 -9.64
C LYS A 35 3.75 -18.67 -9.99
N LYS A 36 4.28 -19.87 -9.75
CA LYS A 36 5.62 -20.27 -10.20
C LYS A 36 5.55 -20.76 -11.64
N PHE A 37 6.46 -20.27 -12.48
CA PHE A 37 6.65 -20.80 -13.82
C PHE A 37 7.75 -21.87 -13.78
N THR A 38 7.54 -23.01 -14.44
CA THR A 38 8.48 -24.15 -14.36
C THR A 38 9.58 -24.08 -15.41
N PHE A 39 9.33 -23.40 -16.53
CA PHE A 39 10.25 -23.26 -17.66
C PHE A 39 11.30 -22.13 -17.50
N ILE A 40 11.10 -21.26 -16.51
CA ILE A 40 12.03 -20.19 -16.11
C ILE A 40 11.96 -20.08 -14.58
N PRO A 41 13.07 -19.78 -13.85
CA PRO A 41 13.06 -19.72 -12.39
C PRO A 41 12.44 -18.40 -11.89
N VAL A 42 11.18 -18.21 -12.22
CA VAL A 42 10.40 -17.00 -11.99
C VAL A 42 9.12 -17.35 -11.25
N THR A 43 8.80 -16.55 -10.24
CA THR A 43 7.51 -16.54 -9.57
C THR A 43 6.87 -15.18 -9.77
N PHE A 44 5.67 -15.15 -10.32
CA PHE A 44 4.84 -13.94 -10.32
C PHE A 44 3.96 -13.94 -9.07
N THR A 45 3.93 -12.81 -8.36
CA THR A 45 3.07 -12.59 -7.21
C THR A 45 2.27 -11.31 -7.42
N THR A 46 0.97 -11.38 -7.12
CA THR A 46 0.07 -10.23 -7.11
C THR A 46 -0.63 -10.15 -5.75
N GLU A 47 -0.75 -8.94 -5.22
CA GLU A 47 -1.40 -8.63 -3.96
C GLU A 47 -2.37 -7.48 -4.16
N MET A 48 -3.56 -7.58 -3.56
CA MET A 48 -4.59 -6.55 -3.58
C MET A 48 -5.10 -6.32 -2.16
N ASP A 49 -5.27 -5.05 -1.80
CA ASP A 49 -6.04 -4.63 -0.63
C ASP A 49 -7.02 -3.55 -1.05
N SER A 50 -8.17 -3.49 -0.39
CA SER A 50 -9.23 -2.55 -0.68
C SER A 50 -10.13 -2.29 0.51
N GLN A 51 -10.67 -1.08 0.55
CA GLN A 51 -11.66 -0.63 1.51
C GLN A 51 -12.76 0.15 0.79
N ILE A 52 -14.01 -0.16 1.12
CA ILE A 52 -15.18 0.59 0.66
C ILE A 52 -15.96 1.02 1.89
N SER A 53 -16.16 2.33 2.03
CA SER A 53 -17.04 2.91 3.06
C SER A 53 -18.09 3.83 2.42
N LYS A 54 -19.29 3.81 2.99
CA LYS A 54 -20.39 4.71 2.58
C LYS A 54 -20.39 6.02 3.37
N GLN A 55 -19.51 6.14 4.38
CA GLN A 55 -19.40 7.26 5.30
C GLN A 55 -18.07 7.98 5.10
N THR A 56 -18.04 9.26 5.48
CA THR A 56 -16.78 9.98 5.71
C THR A 56 -16.14 9.45 6.98
N LEU A 57 -14.87 9.08 6.92
CA LEU A 57 -14.14 8.42 8.00
C LEU A 57 -13.20 9.40 8.69
N PHE A 58 -12.88 9.11 9.96
CA PHE A 58 -11.75 9.74 10.62
C PHE A 58 -10.44 9.30 9.94
N GLY A 59 -9.43 10.16 9.94
CA GLY A 59 -8.16 9.89 9.26
C GLY A 59 -7.48 8.57 9.68
N SER A 60 -7.67 8.13 10.92
CA SER A 60 -7.17 6.84 11.41
C SER A 60 -7.84 5.62 10.76
N GLU A 61 -9.04 5.80 10.21
CA GLU A 61 -9.85 4.75 9.57
C GLU A 61 -9.83 4.85 8.04
N GLN A 62 -9.20 5.90 7.51
CA GLN A 62 -9.06 6.09 6.07
C GLN A 62 -8.09 5.07 5.47
N PHE A 63 -8.35 4.70 4.23
CA PHE A 63 -7.51 3.85 3.43
C PHE A 63 -6.34 4.66 2.85
N ALA A 64 -5.12 4.25 3.17
CA ALA A 64 -3.90 4.92 2.73
C ALA A 64 -3.32 4.25 1.47
N VAL A 65 -3.05 5.06 0.44
CA VAL A 65 -2.42 4.65 -0.82
C VAL A 65 -1.12 5.43 -1.00
N GLY A 66 0.00 4.71 -1.08
CA GLY A 66 1.35 5.27 -1.04
C GLY A 66 2.10 4.79 0.20
N GLY A 67 3.39 4.50 0.05
CA GLY A 67 4.22 3.88 1.09
C GLY A 67 4.79 2.54 0.64
N TYR A 68 5.77 2.03 1.39
CA TYR A 68 6.46 0.79 1.05
C TYR A 68 5.54 -0.45 1.01
N TYR A 69 4.49 -0.45 1.84
CA TYR A 69 3.54 -1.55 1.97
C TYR A 69 2.31 -1.45 1.07
N SER A 70 2.15 -0.36 0.31
CA SER A 70 1.05 -0.18 -0.65
C SER A 70 1.61 0.14 -2.04
N VAL A 71 1.72 1.41 -2.41
CA VAL A 71 2.31 1.85 -3.68
C VAL A 71 3.73 2.38 -3.42
N ARG A 72 4.73 1.55 -3.70
CA ARG A 72 6.15 1.92 -3.57
C ARG A 72 6.51 3.05 -4.54
N GLY A 73 7.53 3.83 -4.20
CA GLY A 73 7.90 5.06 -4.93
C GLY A 73 7.35 6.34 -4.31
N PHE A 74 6.54 6.22 -3.24
CA PHE A 74 6.01 7.32 -2.44
C PHE A 74 6.25 6.99 -0.96
N ARG A 75 6.85 7.89 -0.17
CA ARG A 75 7.05 7.68 1.28
C ARG A 75 6.20 8.64 2.08
N GLU A 76 6.47 9.93 1.93
CA GLU A 76 5.74 11.02 2.59
C GLU A 76 4.54 11.47 1.73
N ASN A 77 4.55 11.12 0.45
CA ASN A 77 3.56 11.52 -0.56
C ASN A 77 2.45 10.47 -0.76
N TYR A 78 1.65 10.18 0.26
CA TYR A 78 0.54 9.24 0.20
C TYR A 78 -0.83 9.95 0.15
N ILE A 79 -1.88 9.21 -0.20
CA ILE A 79 -3.27 9.67 -0.21
C ILE A 79 -4.04 8.87 0.83
N ALA A 80 -4.64 9.54 1.81
CA ALA A 80 -5.61 8.94 2.73
C ALA A 80 -7.02 9.31 2.28
N ALA A 81 -7.91 8.31 2.14
CA ALA A 81 -9.30 8.55 1.78
C ALA A 81 -10.26 7.49 2.31
N ASP A 82 -11.56 7.76 2.29
CA ASP A 82 -12.57 6.87 2.88
C ASP A 82 -12.70 5.50 2.19
N SER A 83 -12.49 5.48 0.86
CA SER A 83 -12.50 4.26 0.04
C SER A 83 -11.29 4.22 -0.88
N GLY A 84 -10.80 3.03 -1.18
CA GLY A 84 -9.67 2.86 -2.08
C GLY A 84 -9.29 1.41 -2.29
N TYR A 85 -8.30 1.22 -3.14
CA TYR A 85 -7.66 -0.07 -3.35
C TYR A 85 -6.24 0.12 -3.88
N TYR A 86 -5.40 -0.88 -3.72
CA TYR A 86 -4.13 -0.98 -4.42
C TYR A 86 -3.87 -2.39 -4.92
N PHE A 87 -3.01 -2.49 -5.92
CA PHE A 87 -2.49 -3.72 -6.48
C PHE A 87 -0.97 -3.65 -6.54
N ARG A 88 -0.30 -4.72 -6.12
CA ARG A 88 1.16 -4.84 -6.13
C ARG A 88 1.53 -6.08 -6.91
N ASN A 89 2.25 -5.88 -8.00
CA ASN A 89 2.66 -6.98 -8.88
C ASN A 89 4.18 -7.06 -8.85
N LYS A 90 4.70 -8.27 -8.67
CA LYS A 90 6.14 -8.50 -8.60
C LYS A 90 6.51 -9.81 -9.29
N ILE A 91 7.70 -9.83 -9.86
CA ILE A 91 8.26 -11.00 -10.53
C ILE A 91 9.55 -11.35 -9.80
N SER A 92 9.54 -12.39 -8.98
CA SER A 92 10.73 -12.85 -8.27
C SER A 92 11.51 -13.83 -9.16
N TYR A 93 12.73 -13.44 -9.55
CA TYR A 93 13.66 -14.24 -10.34
C TYR A 93 14.88 -14.60 -9.48
N SER A 94 15.15 -15.89 -9.34
CA SER A 94 16.29 -16.38 -8.56
C SER A 94 17.18 -17.27 -9.42
N PRO A 95 18.31 -16.75 -9.95
CA PRO A 95 19.19 -17.51 -10.85
C PRO A 95 20.04 -18.59 -10.14
N GLY A 96 19.79 -18.88 -8.85
CA GLY A 96 20.51 -19.91 -8.09
C GLY A 96 21.67 -19.40 -7.22
N PHE A 97 22.00 -18.11 -7.24
CA PHE A 97 23.19 -17.55 -6.58
C PHE A 97 22.96 -16.85 -5.23
N LYS A 98 22.08 -17.38 -4.36
CA LYS A 98 21.67 -16.70 -3.09
C LYS A 98 21.15 -15.26 -3.27
N ILE A 99 20.90 -14.84 -4.52
CA ILE A 99 20.42 -13.52 -4.90
C ILE A 99 19.08 -13.72 -5.61
N THR A 100 18.12 -12.88 -5.27
CA THR A 100 16.82 -12.81 -5.93
C THR A 100 16.58 -11.39 -6.41
N PHE A 101 16.20 -11.25 -7.68
CA PHE A 101 15.77 -9.99 -8.27
C PHE A 101 14.26 -9.96 -8.35
N GLU A 102 13.65 -8.85 -7.95
CA GLU A 102 12.22 -8.70 -7.89
C GLU A 102 11.82 -7.33 -8.46
N PRO A 103 11.78 -7.19 -9.80
CA PRO A 103 11.09 -6.06 -10.42
C PRO A 103 9.61 -6.07 -10.03
N PHE A 104 9.06 -4.89 -9.82
CA PHE A 104 7.68 -4.71 -9.42
C PHE A 104 7.01 -3.50 -10.07
N TYR A 105 5.69 -3.55 -10.10
CA TYR A 105 4.80 -2.45 -10.46
C TYR A 105 3.61 -2.42 -9.50
N ASP A 106 3.43 -1.28 -8.84
CA ASP A 106 2.36 -1.03 -7.89
C ASP A 106 1.45 0.07 -8.42
N TYR A 107 0.15 -0.07 -8.17
CA TYR A 107 -0.87 0.92 -8.54
C TYR A 107 -1.90 1.04 -7.42
N GLY A 108 -2.41 2.23 -7.19
CA GLY A 108 -3.50 2.43 -6.23
C GLY A 108 -4.40 3.61 -6.56
N TYR A 109 -5.61 3.53 -6.03
CA TYR A 109 -6.66 4.52 -6.17
C TYR A 109 -7.30 4.78 -4.81
N ALA A 110 -7.56 6.05 -4.51
CA ALA A 110 -8.22 6.48 -3.29
C ALA A 110 -9.26 7.55 -3.62
N LYS A 111 -10.39 7.54 -2.90
CA LYS A 111 -11.51 8.47 -3.08
C LYS A 111 -12.17 8.82 -1.75
N ASN A 112 -12.39 10.10 -1.52
CA ASN A 112 -13.14 10.62 -0.38
C ASN A 112 -14.63 10.62 -0.65
N LYS A 113 -15.41 10.39 0.41
CA LYS A 113 -16.87 10.37 0.37
C LYS A 113 -17.46 11.77 0.46
N TYR A 114 -16.85 12.66 1.25
CA TYR A 114 -17.34 14.02 1.50
C TYR A 114 -17.38 14.89 0.24
N ASP A 115 -16.22 15.12 -0.38
CA ASP A 115 -16.05 16.04 -1.52
C ASP A 115 -15.95 15.29 -2.87
N GLY A 116 -15.88 13.96 -2.83
CA GLY A 116 -15.70 13.13 -4.03
C GLY A 116 -14.30 13.19 -4.63
N SER A 117 -13.36 13.89 -3.99
CA SER A 117 -11.97 14.00 -4.44
C SER A 117 -11.37 12.60 -4.58
N SER A 118 -10.61 12.39 -5.66
CA SER A 118 -9.98 11.10 -5.89
C SER A 118 -8.62 11.25 -6.54
N GLY A 119 -7.77 10.26 -6.28
CA GLY A 119 -6.41 10.26 -6.74
C GLY A 119 -5.91 8.87 -7.07
N ARG A 120 -4.88 8.83 -7.90
CA ARG A 120 -4.18 7.61 -8.32
C ARG A 120 -2.69 7.77 -8.07
N LEU A 121 -2.05 6.68 -7.67
CA LEU A 121 -0.60 6.56 -7.62
C LEU A 121 -0.17 5.32 -8.39
N SER A 122 0.98 5.40 -9.03
CA SER A 122 1.67 4.22 -9.52
C SER A 122 3.17 4.35 -9.34
N GLY A 123 3.83 3.24 -9.08
CA GLY A 123 5.27 3.19 -8.93
C GLY A 123 5.82 1.88 -9.42
N ALA A 124 7.10 1.91 -9.79
CA ALA A 124 7.82 0.73 -10.24
C ALA A 124 9.23 0.73 -9.66
N GLY A 125 9.85 -0.42 -9.67
CA GLY A 125 11.20 -0.54 -9.16
C GLY A 125 11.69 -1.96 -9.15
N ILE A 126 12.77 -2.18 -8.40
CA ILE A 126 13.39 -3.48 -8.25
C ILE A 126 13.83 -3.66 -6.80
N LYS A 127 13.54 -4.84 -6.25
CA LYS A 127 14.12 -5.32 -4.99
C LYS A 127 15.16 -6.38 -5.30
N THR A 128 16.34 -6.25 -4.72
CA THR A 128 17.38 -7.28 -4.76
C THR A 128 17.56 -7.80 -3.34
N THR A 129 17.44 -9.11 -3.17
CA THR A 129 17.61 -9.79 -1.88
C THR A 129 18.81 -10.72 -1.97
N PHE A 130 19.70 -10.66 -0.99
CA PHE A 130 20.78 -11.59 -0.74
C PHE A 130 20.46 -12.43 0.49
N SER A 131 20.48 -13.76 0.34
CA SER A 131 20.11 -14.72 1.38
C SER A 131 21.31 -15.55 1.84
N HIS A 132 21.71 -15.35 3.10
CA HIS A 132 22.76 -16.11 3.77
C HIS A 132 22.16 -16.92 4.94
N PRO A 133 22.75 -18.07 5.34
CA PRO A 133 22.26 -18.84 6.49
C PRO A 133 22.08 -18.07 7.81
N TYR A 134 22.81 -16.97 8.01
CA TYR A 134 22.79 -16.18 9.25
C TYR A 134 22.08 -14.84 9.11
N PHE A 135 21.90 -14.35 7.88
CA PHE A 135 21.26 -13.07 7.63
C PHE A 135 20.67 -12.99 6.23
N ASN A 136 19.63 -12.20 6.07
CA ASN A 136 19.13 -11.74 4.78
C ASN A 136 19.35 -10.23 4.69
N ALA A 137 19.80 -9.78 3.53
CA ALA A 137 19.91 -8.36 3.22
C ALA A 137 19.11 -8.07 1.96
N SER A 138 18.41 -6.95 1.91
CA SER A 138 17.74 -6.51 0.69
C SER A 138 17.86 -5.01 0.48
N ALA A 139 17.94 -4.63 -0.79
CA ALA A 139 17.91 -3.27 -1.26
C ALA A 139 16.75 -3.13 -2.24
N THR A 140 15.90 -2.14 -2.03
CA THR A 140 14.76 -1.83 -2.93
C THR A 140 14.93 -0.44 -3.47
N PHE A 141 15.09 -0.32 -4.79
CA PHE A 141 14.97 0.94 -5.49
C PHE A 141 13.54 1.07 -6.04
N SER A 142 12.90 2.22 -5.84
CA SER A 142 11.54 2.47 -6.29
C SER A 142 11.39 3.89 -6.82
N GLN A 143 10.57 4.06 -7.85
CA GLN A 143 10.28 5.34 -8.47
C GLN A 143 8.77 5.52 -8.64
N GLY A 144 8.26 6.66 -8.17
CA GLY A 144 6.89 7.09 -8.45
C GLY A 144 6.75 7.50 -9.91
N LEU A 145 5.78 6.90 -10.61
CA LEU A 145 5.51 7.10 -12.03
C LEU A 145 4.33 8.05 -12.27
N SER A 146 3.20 7.81 -11.60
CA SER A 146 2.02 8.68 -11.66
C SER A 146 1.69 9.20 -10.27
N ARG A 147 1.54 10.53 -10.15
CA ARG A 147 1.24 11.23 -8.90
C ARG A 147 -0.11 11.93 -9.00
N SER A 148 -0.93 11.84 -7.96
CA SER A 148 -2.19 12.58 -7.90
C SER A 148 -1.97 14.05 -7.54
N HIS A 149 -2.87 14.90 -8.04
CA HIS A 149 -2.99 16.31 -7.66
C HIS A 149 -3.40 16.52 -6.18
N LEU A 150 -3.90 15.47 -5.51
CA LEU A 150 -4.23 15.51 -4.09
C LEU A 150 -3.00 15.59 -3.18
N ILE A 151 -1.82 15.24 -3.70
CA ILE A 151 -0.58 15.31 -2.92
C ILE A 151 -0.02 16.73 -3.05
N SER A 152 -0.13 17.52 -1.97
CA SER A 152 0.24 18.94 -1.94
C SER A 152 1.70 19.22 -1.55
N SER A 153 2.54 18.20 -1.34
CA SER A 153 3.94 18.41 -0.94
C SER A 153 4.77 19.01 -2.07
N ASN A 154 5.50 20.09 -1.78
CA ASN A 154 6.48 20.69 -2.69
C ASN A 154 7.74 19.81 -2.87
N VAL A 155 7.92 18.78 -2.02
CA VAL A 155 9.04 17.85 -2.12
C VAL A 155 8.72 16.76 -3.13
N LYS A 156 9.50 16.72 -4.21
CA LYS A 156 9.38 15.70 -5.25
C LYS A 156 10.11 14.42 -4.80
N GLU A 157 9.44 13.62 -3.98
CA GLU A 157 9.84 12.23 -3.76
C GLU A 157 9.47 11.42 -4.99
N ASN A 158 10.37 11.30 -5.96
CA ASN A 158 10.18 10.47 -7.14
C ASN A 158 11.09 9.25 -7.17
N ARG A 159 12.07 9.15 -6.26
CA ARG A 159 13.01 8.03 -6.16
C ARG A 159 13.31 7.75 -4.70
N LEU A 160 13.16 6.48 -4.30
CA LEU A 160 13.35 6.04 -2.93
C LEU A 160 14.17 4.77 -2.92
N VAL A 161 15.04 4.66 -1.92
CA VAL A 161 15.82 3.46 -1.65
C VAL A 161 15.49 2.98 -0.25
N TYR A 162 15.16 1.68 -0.13
CA TYR A 162 14.93 1.01 1.14
C TYR A 162 15.97 -0.08 1.33
N PHE A 163 16.46 -0.24 2.56
CA PHE A 163 17.34 -1.32 2.95
C PHE A 163 16.71 -2.07 4.11
N GLU A 164 16.76 -3.39 4.05
CA GLU A 164 16.27 -4.27 5.11
C GLU A 164 17.36 -5.31 5.38
N ILE A 165 17.78 -5.44 6.63
CA ILE A 165 18.71 -6.47 7.09
C ILE A 165 18.03 -7.20 8.23
N SER A 166 17.90 -8.51 8.09
CA SER A 166 17.40 -9.39 9.15
C SER A 166 18.46 -10.43 9.45
N ALA A 167 18.82 -10.57 10.72
CA ALA A 167 19.70 -11.61 11.19
C ALA A 167 18.87 -12.69 11.87
N SER A 168 19.12 -13.95 11.52
CA SER A 168 18.55 -15.09 12.23
C SER A 168 19.69 -15.69 13.04
N CYS A 169 19.72 -15.36 14.33
CA CYS A 169 20.67 -15.97 15.26
C CYS A 169 20.03 -17.21 15.90
N CYS A 170 20.89 -18.18 16.21
CA CYS A 170 20.63 -19.54 16.68
C CYS A 170 19.49 -19.71 17.69
#